data_AF-A0A1M3NFM4-F1
#
_entry.id   AF-A0A1M3NFM4-F1
#
_cell.length_a   1.000
_cell.length_b   1.000
_cell.length_c   1.000
_cell.angle_alpha   90.00
_cell.angle_beta   90.00
_cell.angle_gamma   90.00
#
_symmetry.space_group_name_H-M   'P 1'
#
loop_
_entity.id
_entity.type
_entity.pdbx_description
1 polymer ?
#
loop_
_entity_poly.entity_id
_entity_poly.type
_entity_poly.pdbx_seq_one_letter_code
_entity_poly.pdbx_strand_id
1 'polypeptide(L)'
;MTVALPLASYKIRLHDTHVRAVPARTADGTAFEGPGVDLRGADAKAAIEAVRPLIEWLDAREPGVQVRSISVRTSGPRVLISLAPAGADPRPRAMRFDPPYANELRDAGLEAERVIGEACVRILAKRADDVTPH
;
A
#
# COMPACT_ATOMS: atom_id res chain seq x y z
N MET A 1 -7.70 16.10 13.61
CA MET A 1 -6.66 15.32 12.90
C MET A 1 -7.01 13.85 13.08
N THR A 2 -7.21 13.10 12.00
CA THR A 2 -7.44 11.65 12.09
C THR A 2 -6.09 10.99 12.31
N VAL A 3 -5.94 10.22 13.40
CA VAL A 3 -4.70 9.46 13.66
C VAL A 3 -4.67 8.27 12.70
N ALA A 4 -3.64 8.15 11.86
CA ALA A 4 -3.46 7.01 10.96
C ALA A 4 -3.24 5.71 11.75
N LEU A 5 -3.85 4.60 11.32
CA LEU A 5 -3.51 3.29 11.88
C LEU A 5 -2.13 2.83 11.38
N PRO A 6 -1.27 2.28 12.26
CA PRO A 6 -0.07 1.60 11.80
C PRO A 6 -0.46 0.40 10.94
N LEU A 7 0.27 0.17 9.85
CA LEU A 7 0.02 -0.93 8.93
C LEU A 7 1.01 -2.07 9.19
N ALA A 8 0.55 -3.32 9.14
CA ALA A 8 1.42 -4.50 9.08
C ALA A 8 1.87 -4.80 7.64
N SER A 9 0.96 -4.59 6.68
CA SER A 9 1.27 -4.69 5.26
C SER A 9 0.25 -3.95 4.41
N TYR A 10 0.64 -3.62 3.19
CA TYR A 10 -0.28 -3.12 2.17
C TYR A 10 0.17 -3.52 0.78
N LYS A 11 -0.79 -3.56 -0.14
CA LYS A 11 -0.59 -3.78 -1.56
C LYS A 11 -1.37 -2.75 -2.35
N ILE A 12 -0.67 -1.93 -3.13
CA ILE A 12 -1.24 -0.98 -4.07
C ILE A 12 -1.21 -1.63 -5.45
N ARG A 13 -2.37 -1.79 -6.07
CA ARG A 13 -2.53 -2.27 -7.44
C ARG A 13 -2.90 -1.07 -8.31
N LEU A 14 -1.93 -0.57 -9.06
CA LEU A 14 -2.09 0.65 -9.83
C LEU A 14 -3.03 0.41 -11.02
N HIS A 15 -2.89 -0.74 -11.69
CA HIS A 15 -3.63 -1.11 -12.89
C HIS A 15 -5.15 -1.26 -12.71
N ASP A 16 -5.64 -1.54 -11.50
CA ASP A 16 -7.08 -1.65 -11.21
C ASP A 16 -7.54 -0.70 -10.09
N THR A 17 -6.72 0.31 -9.78
CA THR A 17 -6.99 1.37 -8.80
C THR A 17 -7.52 0.80 -7.47
N HIS A 18 -6.75 -0.13 -6.90
CA HIS A 18 -7.11 -0.82 -5.66
C HIS A 18 -5.96 -0.81 -4.66
N VAL A 19 -6.29 -0.59 -3.40
CA VAL A 19 -5.32 -0.80 -2.32
C VAL A 19 -5.92 -1.75 -1.29
N ARG A 20 -5.18 -2.79 -0.93
CA ARG A 20 -5.52 -3.65 0.20
C ARG A 20 -4.50 -3.42 1.30
N ALA A 21 -4.98 -3.13 2.50
CA ALA A 21 -4.14 -2.88 3.66
C ALA A 21 -4.54 -3.78 4.82
N VAL A 22 -3.56 -4.09 5.66
CA VAL A 22 -3.78 -4.81 6.92
C VAL A 22 -3.22 -3.92 8.01
N PRO A 23 -4.07 -3.30 8.85
CA PRO A 23 -3.63 -2.62 10.05
C PRO A 23 -2.82 -3.57 10.93
N ALA A 24 -1.79 -3.06 11.60
CA ALA A 24 -1.08 -3.80 12.64
C ALA A 24 -1.88 -3.84 13.94
N ARG A 25 -2.62 -2.75 14.21
CA ARG A 25 -3.41 -2.55 15.42
C ARG A 25 -4.74 -1.88 15.11
N THR A 26 -5.68 -2.07 16.00
CA THR A 26 -6.95 -1.34 16.11
C THR A 26 -6.74 0.05 16.73
N ALA A 27 -7.80 0.87 16.75
CA ALA A 27 -7.76 2.22 17.34
C ALA A 27 -7.51 2.22 18.86
N ASP A 28 -7.90 1.16 19.57
CA ASP A 28 -7.63 0.98 21.01
C ASP A 28 -6.23 0.41 21.31
N GLY A 29 -5.42 0.17 20.27
CA GLY A 29 -4.04 -0.30 20.38
C GLY A 29 -3.87 -1.82 20.49
N THR A 30 -4.95 -2.59 20.46
CA THR A 30 -4.89 -4.07 20.40
C THR A 30 -4.46 -4.57 19.02
N ALA A 31 -4.03 -5.83 18.92
CA ALA A 31 -3.63 -6.41 17.64
C ALA A 31 -4.84 -6.51 16.71
N PHE A 32 -4.66 -6.16 15.43
CA PHE A 32 -5.73 -6.26 14.46
C PHE A 32 -5.86 -7.70 13.94
N GLU A 33 -7.01 -8.34 14.19
CA GLU A 33 -7.30 -9.74 13.78
C GLU A 33 -8.35 -9.83 12.66
N GLY A 34 -8.83 -8.69 12.16
CA GLY A 34 -9.88 -8.64 11.15
C GLY A 34 -9.40 -8.92 9.72
N PRO A 35 -10.34 -9.02 8.76
CA PRO A 35 -9.99 -9.07 7.34
C PRO A 35 -9.34 -7.76 6.91
N GLY A 36 -8.42 -7.85 5.94
CA GLY A 36 -7.81 -6.68 5.31
C GLY A 36 -8.84 -5.65 4.84
N VAL A 37 -8.43 -4.39 4.85
CA VAL A 37 -9.24 -3.26 4.41
C VAL A 37 -8.94 -3.02 2.93
N ASP A 38 -9.98 -3.09 2.11
CA ASP A 38 -9.92 -2.79 0.68
C ASP A 38 -10.37 -1.33 0.47
N LEU A 39 -9.47 -0.49 -0.06
CA LEU A 39 -9.72 0.90 -0.43
C LEU A 39 -10.05 0.95 -1.92
N ARG A 40 -11.11 1.69 -2.26
CA ARG A 40 -11.60 1.90 -3.63
C ARG A 40 -11.94 3.38 -3.83
N GLY A 41 -12.12 3.79 -5.08
CA GLY A 41 -12.56 5.15 -5.41
C GLY A 41 -11.56 6.21 -4.93
N ALA A 42 -12.05 7.21 -4.20
CA ALA A 42 -11.25 8.35 -3.75
C ALA A 42 -10.08 7.94 -2.84
N ASP A 43 -10.31 7.02 -1.90
CA ASP A 43 -9.27 6.57 -0.97
C ASP A 43 -8.13 5.86 -1.71
N ALA A 44 -8.46 5.00 -2.69
CA ALA A 44 -7.46 4.33 -3.52
C ALA A 44 -6.66 5.32 -4.38
N LYS A 45 -7.34 6.33 -4.96
CA LYS A 45 -6.67 7.37 -5.76
C LYS A 45 -5.71 8.20 -4.91
N ALA A 46 -6.12 8.59 -3.69
CA ALA A 46 -5.26 9.32 -2.77
C ALA A 46 -4.01 8.50 -2.38
N ALA A 47 -4.18 7.21 -2.09
CA ALA A 47 -3.05 6.32 -1.80
C ALA A 47 -2.10 6.14 -3.00
N ILE A 48 -2.63 6.07 -4.23
CA ILE A 48 -1.82 5.97 -5.45
C ILE A 48 -1.05 7.27 -5.74
N GLU A 49 -1.68 8.42 -5.51
CA GLU A 49 -0.99 9.71 -5.60
C GLU A 49 0.14 9.82 -4.57
N ALA A 50 -0.13 9.39 -3.34
CA ALA A 50 0.83 9.41 -2.24
C ALA A 50 2.03 8.46 -2.45
N VAL A 51 1.89 7.41 -3.26
CA VAL A 51 3.00 6.48 -3.55
C VAL A 51 3.87 6.92 -4.73
N ARG A 52 3.57 8.06 -5.37
CA ARG A 52 4.35 8.59 -6.50
C ARG A 52 5.86 8.67 -6.22
N PRO A 53 6.35 9.12 -5.05
CA PRO A 53 7.79 9.17 -4.78
C PRO A 53 8.51 7.81 -4.90
N LEU A 54 7.81 6.71 -4.58
CA LEU A 54 8.34 5.36 -4.76
C LEU A 54 8.46 4.99 -6.25
N ILE A 55 7.49 5.41 -7.06
CA ILE A 55 7.52 5.20 -8.52
C ILE A 55 8.64 6.03 -9.15
N GLU A 56 8.79 7.29 -8.75
CA GLU A 56 9.87 8.17 -9.19
C GLU A 56 11.25 7.64 -8.79
N TRP A 57 11.39 7.09 -7.58
CA TRP A 57 12.62 6.44 -7.13
C TRP A 57 13.03 5.28 -8.05
N LEU A 58 12.05 4.49 -8.51
CA LEU A 58 12.28 3.37 -9.41
C LEU A 58 12.59 3.85 -10.83
N ASP A 59 11.82 4.80 -11.36
CA ASP A 59 12.02 5.34 -12.70
C ASP A 59 13.39 6.01 -12.87
N ALA A 60 13.88 6.68 -11.82
CA ALA A 60 15.23 7.26 -11.81
C ALA A 60 16.37 6.23 -11.96
N ARG A 61 16.12 4.96 -11.62
CA ARG A 61 17.10 3.87 -11.67
C ARG A 61 16.87 2.92 -12.84
N GLU A 62 15.61 2.70 -13.19
CA GLU A 62 15.16 1.84 -14.27
C GLU A 62 14.16 2.60 -15.15
N PRO A 63 14.64 3.51 -16.02
CA PRO A 63 13.75 4.41 -16.76
C PRO A 63 12.76 3.65 -17.66
N GLY A 64 11.51 4.08 -17.65
CA GLY A 64 10.47 3.55 -18.54
C GLY A 64 9.84 2.24 -18.07
N VAL A 65 10.16 1.75 -16.87
CA VAL A 65 9.43 0.62 -16.28
C VAL A 65 8.04 1.06 -15.83
N GLN A 66 7.03 0.29 -16.21
CA GLN A 66 5.65 0.55 -15.79
C GLN A 66 5.33 -0.27 -14.54
N VAL A 67 5.07 0.40 -13.41
CA VAL A 67 4.72 -0.27 -12.16
C VAL A 67 3.26 -0.72 -12.19
N ARG A 68 3.03 -2.03 -11.96
CA ARG A 68 1.69 -2.65 -11.91
C ARG A 68 1.15 -2.77 -10.49
N SER A 69 2.01 -3.14 -9.55
CA SER A 69 1.66 -3.17 -8.12
C SER A 69 2.87 -3.05 -7.22
N ILE A 70 2.67 -2.49 -6.03
CA ILE A 70 3.66 -2.37 -4.96
C ILE A 70 3.13 -3.14 -3.75
N SER A 71 3.95 -3.99 -3.14
CA SER A 71 3.61 -4.74 -1.93
C SER A 71 4.68 -4.53 -0.87
N VAL A 72 4.25 -4.06 0.29
CA VAL A 72 5.13 -3.73 1.42
C VAL A 72 4.67 -4.50 2.65
N ARG A 73 5.62 -5.16 3.30
CA ARG A 73 5.50 -5.55 4.71
C ARG A 73 6.32 -4.57 5.52
N THR A 74 5.69 -3.87 6.45
CA THR A 74 6.31 -2.75 7.18
C THR A 74 7.41 -3.23 8.13
N SER A 75 7.25 -4.42 8.71
CA SER A 75 8.26 -5.06 9.58
C SER A 75 9.15 -6.10 8.88
N GLY A 76 8.88 -6.41 7.60
CA GLY A 76 9.67 -7.38 6.84
C GLY A 76 10.95 -6.75 6.25
N PRO A 77 11.94 -7.54 5.81
CA PRO A 77 13.15 -6.97 5.21
C PRO A 77 12.93 -6.44 3.79
N ARG A 78 11.88 -6.90 3.09
CA ARG A 78 11.74 -6.73 1.63
C ARG A 78 10.58 -5.86 1.20
N VAL A 79 10.75 -5.22 0.04
CA VAL A 79 9.69 -4.61 -0.76
C VAL A 79 9.58 -5.37 -2.08
N LEU A 80 8.35 -5.63 -2.53
CA LEU A 80 8.08 -6.28 -3.81
C LEU A 80 7.37 -5.31 -4.75
N ILE A 81 7.92 -5.14 -5.95
CA ILE A 81 7.30 -4.35 -7.01
C ILE A 81 7.05 -5.27 -8.20
N SER A 82 5.82 -5.29 -8.69
CA SER A 82 5.47 -5.96 -9.94
C SER A 82 5.39 -4.94 -11.05
N LEU A 83 6.05 -5.22 -12.16
CA LEU A 83 6.06 -4.41 -13.36
C LEU A 83 5.06 -4.96 -14.38
N ALA A 84 4.53 -4.08 -15.23
CA ALA A 84 3.81 -4.48 -16.41
C ALA A 84 4.74 -5.26 -17.37
N PRO A 85 4.19 -6.11 -18.24
CA PRO A 85 4.94 -6.72 -19.33
C PRO A 85 5.66 -5.65 -20.17
N ALA A 86 6.88 -5.94 -20.61
CA ALA A 86 7.67 -5.04 -21.45
C ALA A 86 8.40 -5.83 -22.54
N GLY A 87 8.40 -5.30 -23.76
CA GLY A 87 9.01 -5.96 -24.92
C GLY A 87 8.24 -7.20 -25.37
N ALA A 88 8.97 -8.22 -25.82
CA ALA A 88 8.37 -9.44 -26.38
C ALA A 88 7.88 -10.46 -25.33
N ASP A 89 8.25 -10.31 -24.05
CA ASP A 89 7.77 -11.19 -22.97
C ASP A 89 6.44 -10.64 -22.40
N PRO A 90 5.31 -11.34 -22.59
CA PRO A 90 4.00 -10.87 -22.13
C PRO A 90 3.78 -11.05 -20.62
N ARG A 91 4.74 -11.60 -19.88
CA ARG A 91 4.58 -11.91 -18.45
C ARG A 91 4.94 -10.71 -17.56
N PRO A 92 4.14 -10.42 -16.51
CA PRO A 92 4.53 -9.49 -15.47
C PRO A 92 5.84 -9.93 -14.80
N ARG A 93 6.74 -8.97 -14.56
CA ARG A 93 7.99 -9.21 -13.84
C ARG A 93 7.85 -8.76 -12.40
N ALA A 94 8.46 -9.48 -11.47
CA ALA A 94 8.53 -9.07 -10.07
C ALA A 94 9.98 -8.71 -9.72
N MET A 95 10.17 -7.49 -9.23
CA MET A 95 11.40 -7.05 -8.60
C MET A 95 11.26 -7.21 -7.10
N ARG A 96 12.29 -7.80 -6.50
CA ARG A 96 12.43 -7.90 -5.06
C ARG A 96 13.59 -7.04 -4.62
N PHE A 97 13.30 -6.13 -3.70
CA PHE A 97 14.30 -5.28 -3.10
C PHE A 97 14.55 -5.76 -1.67
N ASP A 98 15.81 -6.05 -1.38
CA ASP A 98 16.34 -6.27 -0.04
C ASP A 98 17.04 -4.96 0.44
N PRO A 99 17.38 -4.81 1.73
CA PRO A 99 18.16 -3.65 2.19
C PRO A 99 19.52 -3.55 1.46
N PRO A 100 20.02 -2.33 1.19
CA PRO A 100 19.51 -1.04 1.66
C PRO A 100 18.31 -0.49 0.87
N TYR A 101 18.10 -0.90 -0.38
CA TYR A 101 17.06 -0.34 -1.25
C TYR A 101 15.64 -0.53 -0.73
N ALA A 102 15.38 -1.62 -0.02
CA ALA A 102 14.09 -1.83 0.65
C ALA A 102 13.79 -0.74 1.70
N ASN A 103 14.81 -0.15 2.33
CA ASN A 103 14.64 0.92 3.31
C ASN A 103 14.33 2.23 2.59
N GLU A 104 15.08 2.57 1.54
CA GLU A 104 14.81 3.76 0.71
C GLU A 104 13.38 3.74 0.15
N LEU A 105 12.92 2.57 -0.32
CA LEU A 105 11.55 2.40 -0.82
C LEU A 105 10.49 2.55 0.28
N ARG A 106 10.76 2.12 1.52
CA ARG A 106 9.86 2.35 2.65
C ARG A 106 9.81 3.82 3.02
N ASP A 107 10.96 4.49 3.07
CA ASP A 107 11.06 5.91 3.38
C ASP A 107 10.27 6.74 2.34
N ALA A 108 10.42 6.41 1.06
CA ALA A 108 9.63 7.01 -0.02
C ALA A 108 8.12 6.71 0.06
N GLY A 109 7.73 5.64 0.75
CA GLY A 109 6.35 5.19 0.91
C GLY A 109 5.64 5.69 2.17
N LEU A 110 6.31 6.41 3.08
CA LEU A 110 5.75 6.81 4.38
C LEU A 110 4.45 7.61 4.26
N GLU A 111 4.37 8.50 3.26
CA GLU A 111 3.15 9.27 3.03
C GLU A 111 1.99 8.40 2.54
N ALA A 112 2.27 7.42 1.67
CA ALA A 112 1.27 6.43 1.27
C ALA A 112 0.80 5.61 2.47
N GLU A 113 1.70 5.20 3.36
CA GLU A 113 1.35 4.49 4.59
C GLU A 113 0.42 5.31 5.48
N ARG A 114 0.71 6.60 5.66
CA ARG A 114 -0.15 7.51 6.42
C ARG A 114 -1.54 7.62 5.79
N VAL A 115 -1.63 7.91 4.50
CA VAL A 115 -2.91 8.05 3.77
C VAL A 115 -3.74 6.76 3.83
N ILE A 116 -3.10 5.60 3.64
CA ILE A 116 -3.76 4.31 3.73
C ILE A 116 -4.24 4.03 5.16
N GLY A 117 -3.43 4.34 6.16
CA GLY A 117 -3.79 4.19 7.57
C GLY A 117 -5.00 5.04 7.96
N GLU A 118 -5.08 6.28 7.49
CA GLU A 118 -6.24 7.16 7.70
C GLU A 118 -7.51 6.66 7.00
N ALA A 119 -7.38 6.13 5.79
CA ALA A 119 -8.50 5.50 5.10
C ALA A 119 -8.99 4.24 5.82
N CYS A 120 -8.08 3.45 6.41
CA CYS A 120 -8.44 2.29 7.21
C CYS A 120 -9.29 2.69 8.42
N VAL A 121 -8.98 3.79 9.11
CA VAL A 121 -9.82 4.30 10.22
C VAL A 121 -11.26 4.53 9.74
N ARG A 122 -11.43 5.28 8.65
CA ARG A 122 -12.76 5.62 8.13
C ARG A 122 -13.57 4.38 7.73
N ILE A 123 -12.93 3.45 7.02
CA ILE A 123 -13.60 2.23 6.53
C ILE A 123 -13.96 1.30 7.68
N LEU A 124 -13.07 1.13 8.66
CA LEU A 124 -13.34 0.28 9.81
C LEU A 124 -14.43 0.86 10.72
N ALA A 125 -14.45 2.18 10.93
CA ALA A 125 -15.53 2.84 11.66
C ALA A 125 -16.88 2.57 10.99
N LYS A 126 -16.96 2.77 9.66
CA LYS A 126 -18.18 2.47 8.90
C LYS A 126 -18.63 1.00 9.03
N ARG A 127 -17.68 0.04 8.98
CA ARG A 127 -18.01 -1.38 9.17
C ARG A 127 -18.57 -1.69 10.55
N ALA A 128 -18.09 -1.00 11.59
CA ALA A 128 -18.61 -1.18 12.95
C ALA A 128 -20.04 -0.64 13.09
N ASP A 129 -20.33 0.49 12.44
CA ASP A 129 -21.67 1.06 12.38
C ASP A 129 -22.64 0.12 11.65
N ASP A 130 -22.22 -0.46 10.51
CA ASP A 130 -23.02 -1.39 9.70
C ASP A 130 -23.35 -2.71 10.45
N VAL A 131 -22.55 -3.10 11.46
CA VAL A 131 -22.73 -4.34 12.24
C VAL A 131 -23.65 -4.13 13.45
N THR A 132 -23.89 -2.89 13.88
CA THR A 132 -24.75 -2.60 15.03
C THR A 132 -26.19 -2.37 14.53
N PRO A 133 -27.14 -3.32 14.71
CA PRO A 133 -28.53 -3.07 14.33
C PRO A 133 -29.15 -2.07 15.31
N HIS A 134 -29.84 -1.06 14.79
CA HIS A 134 -30.74 -0.22 15.57
C HIS A 134 -31.93 -1.03 16.11
#